data_AF-A0A0S3U0Y1-F1
#
_entry.id   AF-A0A0S3U0Y1-F1
#
_cell.length_a   1.000
_cell.length_b   1.000
_cell.length_c   1.000
_cell.angle_alpha   90.00
_cell.angle_beta   90.00
_cell.angle_gamma   90.00
#
_symmetry.space_group_name_H-M   'P 1'
#
loop_
_entity.id
_entity.type
_entity.pdbx_description
1 polymer ?
#
loop_
_entity_poly.entity_id
_entity_poly.type
_entity_poly.pdbx_seq_one_letter_code
_entity_poly.pdbx_strand_id
1 'polypeptide(L)'
;MEPEVKEMEAPTAVESPSTIKMDQAGSLAPMSSDANSEQWREIAEKTYSVLATLPEYIGKFFTEYRKPLVTVGLIFGSIVSVKLTLALLGAINDVPLLQPTFELVGLGYSIWFVYRYLLKASNRQELGQEFNKLKDQVIGRVSQ
;
A
#
# COMPACT_ATOMS: atom_id res chain seq x y z
N MET A 1 -30.86 19.42 -58.89
CA MET A 1 -29.68 20.27 -58.65
C MET A 1 -30.15 21.41 -57.75
N GLU A 2 -29.27 21.82 -56.85
CA GLU A 2 -29.41 22.64 -55.62
C GLU A 2 -30.03 24.06 -55.76
N PRO A 3 -30.26 24.81 -54.65
CA PRO A 3 -31.53 25.46 -54.26
C PRO A 3 -31.50 27.01 -54.28
N GLU A 4 -32.63 27.68 -53.97
CA GLU A 4 -32.57 29.05 -53.42
C GLU A 4 -33.73 29.39 -52.45
N VAL A 5 -33.35 29.48 -51.19
CA VAL A 5 -33.69 30.44 -50.11
C VAL A 5 -35.12 31.02 -50.04
N LYS A 6 -35.78 30.76 -48.91
CA LYS A 6 -36.89 31.59 -48.40
C LYS A 6 -36.63 31.95 -46.95
N GLU A 7 -36.43 33.23 -46.69
CA GLU A 7 -36.27 33.82 -45.37
C GLU A 7 -37.52 34.66 -45.01
N MET A 8 -37.79 34.73 -43.68
CA MET A 8 -38.79 35.55 -42.97
C MET A 8 -40.28 35.18 -43.20
N GLU A 9 -41.18 35.09 -42.20
CA GLU A 9 -41.29 35.72 -40.87
C GLU A 9 -42.28 34.88 -40.00
N ALA A 10 -42.16 34.96 -38.67
CA ALA A 10 -42.99 34.25 -37.68
C ALA A 10 -44.42 34.84 -37.55
N PRO A 11 -45.37 34.11 -36.95
CA PRO A 11 -45.64 34.38 -35.54
C PRO A 11 -45.93 33.14 -34.67
N THR A 12 -45.31 33.15 -33.49
CA THR A 12 -45.87 32.82 -32.17
C THR A 12 -46.77 31.58 -32.04
N ALA A 13 -46.21 30.49 -31.52
CA ALA A 13 -46.83 29.72 -30.45
C ALA A 13 -45.74 29.10 -29.57
N VAL A 14 -45.83 29.42 -28.29
CA VAL A 14 -44.91 29.16 -27.19
C VAL A 14 -44.85 27.67 -26.87
N GLU A 15 -43.65 27.10 -26.69
CA GLU A 15 -43.37 26.17 -25.59
C GLU A 15 -41.86 25.89 -25.41
N SER A 16 -41.41 26.11 -24.17
CA SER A 16 -40.14 25.68 -23.54
C SER A 16 -38.83 26.35 -24.00
N PRO A 17 -38.39 27.44 -23.34
CA PRO A 17 -37.00 27.84 -23.41
C PRO A 17 -36.18 26.95 -22.45
N SER A 18 -35.45 25.99 -23.01
CA SER A 18 -34.23 25.46 -22.38
C SER A 18 -33.18 26.58 -22.36
N THR A 19 -33.39 27.56 -21.49
CA THR A 19 -32.37 28.57 -21.18
C THR A 19 -31.32 27.87 -20.34
N ILE A 20 -30.25 27.41 -20.98
CA ILE A 20 -28.99 27.21 -20.29
C ILE A 20 -28.59 28.59 -19.77
N LYS A 21 -28.83 28.82 -18.48
CA LYS A 21 -28.26 29.96 -17.78
C LYS A 21 -26.75 29.73 -17.68
N MET A 22 -26.01 30.30 -18.62
CA MET A 22 -24.59 30.62 -18.45
C MET A 22 -24.46 31.79 -17.45
N ASP A 23 -24.77 31.54 -16.18
CA ASP A 23 -24.48 32.49 -15.09
C ASP A 23 -23.85 31.81 -13.87
N GLN A 24 -23.89 30.48 -13.78
CA GLN A 24 -23.08 29.76 -12.79
C GLN A 24 -21.71 29.38 -13.38
N ALA A 25 -20.97 30.40 -13.80
CA ALA A 25 -19.53 30.33 -13.78
C ALA A 25 -19.14 29.89 -12.37
N GLY A 26 -18.40 28.79 -12.26
CA GLY A 26 -17.83 28.31 -11.00
C GLY A 26 -17.06 29.44 -10.34
N SER A 27 -17.74 30.12 -9.42
CA SER A 27 -17.14 31.14 -8.58
C SER A 27 -16.39 30.36 -7.51
N LEU A 28 -15.07 30.30 -7.66
CA LEU A 28 -14.18 30.12 -6.52
C LEU A 28 -14.47 31.30 -5.60
N ALA A 29 -15.42 31.12 -4.69
CA ALA A 29 -15.80 32.14 -3.74
C ALA A 29 -14.52 32.61 -3.03
N PRO A 30 -14.19 33.91 -3.05
CA PRO A 30 -13.12 34.41 -2.22
C PRO A 30 -13.51 34.10 -0.77
N MET A 31 -12.63 33.40 -0.08
CA MET A 31 -12.73 33.10 1.34
C MET A 31 -12.84 34.41 2.11
N SER A 32 -14.06 34.90 2.33
CA SER A 32 -14.33 36.13 3.06
C SER A 32 -14.11 35.85 4.55
N SER A 33 -13.05 36.44 5.10
CA SER A 33 -12.48 36.12 6.41
C SER A 33 -13.40 36.42 7.61
N ASP A 34 -14.47 37.19 7.44
CA ASP A 34 -15.40 37.50 8.55
C ASP A 34 -16.54 36.47 8.70
N ALA A 35 -17.15 36.00 7.60
CA ALA A 35 -18.11 34.88 7.62
C ALA A 35 -17.41 33.51 7.77
N ASN A 36 -16.10 33.46 7.43
CA ASN A 36 -15.25 32.30 7.62
C ASN A 36 -15.06 31.92 9.08
N SER A 37 -15.05 32.88 9.99
CA SER A 37 -14.78 32.62 11.41
C SER A 37 -15.82 31.67 12.01
N GLU A 38 -17.10 31.91 11.72
CA GLU A 38 -18.21 31.04 12.15
C GLU A 38 -18.23 29.70 11.41
N GLN A 39 -17.89 29.68 10.11
CA GLN A 39 -17.79 28.45 9.31
C GLN A 39 -16.61 27.56 9.74
N TRP A 40 -15.45 28.14 10.07
CA TRP A 40 -14.30 27.42 10.62
C TRP A 40 -14.57 26.89 12.01
N ARG A 41 -15.38 27.58 12.81
CA ARG A 41 -15.84 27.07 14.10
C ARG A 41 -16.80 25.89 13.92
N GLU A 42 -17.71 25.94 12.96
CA GLU A 42 -18.59 24.80 12.66
C GLU A 42 -17.83 23.60 12.09
N ILE A 43 -16.84 23.84 11.20
CA ILE A 43 -15.95 22.79 10.69
C ILE A 43 -15.08 22.24 11.82
N ALA A 44 -14.57 23.09 12.71
CA ALA A 44 -13.78 22.69 13.86
C ALA A 44 -14.61 21.81 14.79
N GLU A 45 -15.83 22.20 15.16
CA GLU A 45 -16.72 21.39 16.01
C GLU A 45 -17.08 20.03 15.37
N LYS A 46 -17.38 20.03 14.07
CA LYS A 46 -17.65 18.79 13.31
C LYS A 46 -16.41 17.91 13.17
N THR A 47 -15.22 18.50 13.00
CA THR A 47 -13.96 17.73 12.94
C THR A 47 -13.50 17.28 14.31
N TYR A 48 -13.73 18.02 15.39
CA TYR A 48 -13.40 17.60 16.76
C TYR A 48 -14.24 16.39 17.18
N SER A 49 -15.54 16.36 16.88
CA SER A 49 -16.39 15.21 17.20
C SER A 49 -16.01 13.94 16.41
N VAL A 50 -15.63 14.08 15.14
CA VAL A 50 -15.12 12.97 14.33
C VAL A 50 -13.70 12.57 14.78
N LEU A 51 -12.80 13.52 15.03
CA LEU A 51 -11.41 13.29 15.47
C LEU A 51 -11.34 12.69 16.88
N ALA A 52 -12.24 13.08 17.78
CA ALA A 52 -12.35 12.51 19.12
C ALA A 52 -12.85 11.06 19.09
N THR A 53 -13.66 10.71 18.09
CA THR A 53 -14.15 9.34 17.90
C THR A 53 -13.23 8.48 17.02
N LEU A 54 -12.35 9.07 16.19
CA LEU A 54 -11.33 8.36 15.41
C LEU A 54 -10.50 7.35 16.22
N PRO A 55 -9.90 7.69 17.38
CA PRO A 55 -9.13 6.72 18.14
C PRO A 55 -9.97 5.52 18.56
N GLU A 56 -11.25 5.71 18.88
CA GLU A 56 -12.15 4.61 19.24
C GLU A 56 -12.53 3.75 18.01
N TYR A 57 -12.81 4.37 16.86
CA TYR A 57 -13.08 3.65 15.60
C TYR A 57 -11.85 2.87 15.10
N ILE A 58 -10.67 3.49 15.13
CA ILE A 58 -9.40 2.85 14.75
C ILE A 58 -9.12 1.69 15.71
N GLY A 59 -9.28 1.92 17.02
CA GLY A 59 -9.14 0.88 18.03
C GLY A 59 -10.04 -0.32 17.74
N LYS A 60 -11.36 -0.09 17.55
CA LYS A 60 -12.34 -1.15 17.25
C LYS A 60 -12.03 -1.86 15.94
N PHE A 61 -11.64 -1.13 14.89
CA PHE A 61 -11.25 -1.71 13.61
C PHE A 61 -10.03 -2.63 13.75
N PHE A 62 -8.97 -2.19 14.42
CA PHE A 62 -7.77 -3.03 14.60
C PHE A 62 -8.05 -4.26 15.47
N THR A 63 -8.92 -4.17 16.47
CA THR A 63 -9.30 -5.33 17.29
C THR A 63 -10.23 -6.30 16.54
N GLU A 64 -11.23 -5.78 15.84
CA GLU A 64 -12.21 -6.58 15.09
C GLU A 64 -11.56 -7.28 13.89
N TYR A 65 -10.73 -6.54 13.15
CA TYR A 65 -10.06 -7.04 11.94
C TYR A 65 -8.64 -7.55 12.20
N ARG A 66 -8.23 -7.79 13.45
CA ARG A 66 -6.84 -8.16 13.76
C ARG A 66 -6.35 -9.35 12.93
N LYS A 67 -7.16 -10.42 12.83
CA LYS A 67 -6.83 -11.63 12.07
C LYS A 67 -6.68 -11.35 10.56
N PRO A 68 -7.70 -10.83 9.86
CA PRO A 68 -7.56 -10.53 8.43
C PRO A 68 -6.50 -9.45 8.14
N LEU A 69 -6.36 -8.44 9.00
CA LEU A 69 -5.36 -7.38 8.85
C LEU A 69 -3.93 -7.93 8.94
N VAL A 70 -3.67 -8.85 9.90
CA VAL A 70 -2.37 -9.54 9.98
C VAL A 70 -2.14 -10.42 8.76
N THR A 71 -3.14 -11.15 8.28
CA THR A 71 -3.00 -11.98 7.07
C THR A 71 -2.70 -11.14 5.84
N VAL A 72 -3.48 -10.09 5.58
CA VAL A 72 -3.26 -9.17 4.46
C VAL A 72 -1.92 -8.46 4.62
N GLY A 73 -1.58 -8.03 5.83
CA GLY A 73 -0.29 -7.43 6.16
C GLY A 73 0.89 -8.38 5.92
N LEU A 74 0.74 -9.67 6.20
CA LEU A 74 1.75 -10.69 5.92
C LEU A 74 1.87 -10.92 4.42
N ILE A 75 0.75 -11.04 3.69
CA ILE A 75 0.77 -11.17 2.22
C ILE A 75 1.46 -9.96 1.59
N PHE A 76 1.01 -8.75 1.93
CA PHE A 76 1.60 -7.51 1.44
C PHE A 76 3.08 -7.39 1.84
N GLY A 77 3.38 -7.64 3.12
CA GLY A 77 4.74 -7.66 3.65
C GLY A 77 5.64 -8.67 2.95
N SER A 78 5.11 -9.85 2.57
CA SER A 78 5.86 -10.86 1.82
C SER A 78 6.21 -10.38 0.41
N ILE A 79 5.26 -9.72 -0.28
CA ILE A 79 5.49 -9.14 -1.61
C ILE A 79 6.54 -8.03 -1.53
N VAL A 80 6.40 -7.11 -0.56
CA VAL A 80 7.37 -6.03 -0.32
C VAL A 80 8.75 -6.61 0.03
N SER A 81 8.80 -7.62 0.88
CA SER A 81 10.05 -8.29 1.25
C SER A 81 10.73 -8.92 0.04
N VAL A 82 9.98 -9.61 -0.84
CA VAL A 82 10.54 -10.16 -2.09
C VAL A 82 11.07 -9.06 -2.98
N LYS A 83 10.31 -7.96 -3.18
CA LYS A 83 10.76 -6.82 -3.99
C LYS A 83 12.01 -6.16 -3.40
N LEU A 84 12.07 -6.00 -2.09
CA LEU A 84 13.22 -5.45 -1.39
C LEU A 84 14.45 -6.35 -1.55
N THR A 85 14.31 -7.66 -1.38
CA THR A 85 15.40 -8.62 -1.60
C THR A 85 15.90 -8.58 -3.04
N LEU A 86 14.99 -8.52 -4.03
CA LEU A 86 15.37 -8.38 -5.44
C LEU A 86 16.08 -7.06 -5.72
N ALA A 87 15.62 -5.96 -5.14
CA ALA A 87 16.26 -4.65 -5.27
C ALA A 87 17.65 -4.64 -4.62
N LEU A 88 17.79 -5.26 -3.45
CA LEU A 88 19.08 -5.43 -2.78
C LEU A 88 20.04 -6.27 -3.62
N LEU A 89 19.57 -7.39 -4.19
CA LEU A 89 20.36 -8.22 -5.08
C LEU A 89 20.78 -7.43 -6.34
N GLY A 90 19.88 -6.63 -6.91
CA GLY A 90 20.20 -5.73 -8.02
C GLY A 90 21.30 -4.73 -7.64
N ALA A 91 21.16 -4.06 -6.50
CA ALA A 91 22.15 -3.09 -6.02
C ALA A 91 23.52 -3.72 -5.73
N ILE A 92 23.55 -4.95 -5.22
CA ILE A 92 24.79 -5.71 -5.03
C ILE A 92 25.45 -6.02 -6.38
N ASN A 93 24.66 -6.44 -7.37
CA ASN A 93 25.14 -6.79 -8.71
C ASN A 93 25.67 -5.57 -9.48
N ASP A 94 25.13 -4.38 -9.23
CA ASP A 94 25.59 -3.13 -9.82
C ASP A 94 26.96 -2.67 -9.28
N VAL A 95 27.42 -3.22 -8.14
CA VAL A 95 28.74 -2.94 -7.59
C VAL A 95 29.75 -4.01 -8.06
N PRO A 96 30.73 -3.65 -8.92
CA PRO A 96 31.55 -4.62 -9.65
C PRO A 96 32.42 -5.53 -8.76
N LEU A 97 32.72 -5.13 -7.53
CA LEU A 97 33.49 -5.96 -6.58
C LEU A 97 32.60 -6.78 -5.65
N LEU A 98 31.35 -6.37 -5.39
CA LEU A 98 30.48 -7.06 -4.43
C LEU A 98 29.89 -8.33 -5.01
N GLN A 99 29.45 -8.31 -6.27
CA GLN A 99 28.92 -9.50 -6.94
C GLN A 99 29.89 -10.70 -6.90
N PRO A 100 31.14 -10.60 -7.40
CA PRO A 100 32.05 -11.74 -7.40
C PRO A 100 32.52 -12.13 -5.99
N THR A 101 32.57 -11.20 -5.04
CA THR A 101 32.96 -11.53 -3.66
C THR A 101 31.86 -12.29 -2.94
N PHE A 102 30.59 -11.91 -3.08
CA PHE A 102 29.49 -12.70 -2.53
C PHE A 102 29.37 -14.08 -3.17
N GLU A 103 29.62 -14.20 -4.47
CA GLU A 103 29.67 -15.50 -5.14
C GLU A 103 30.78 -16.39 -4.57
N LEU A 104 31.99 -15.85 -4.41
CA LEU A 104 33.11 -16.58 -3.83
C LEU A 104 32.86 -16.97 -2.37
N VAL A 105 32.29 -16.06 -1.57
CA VAL A 105 31.90 -16.32 -0.19
C VAL A 105 30.84 -17.42 -0.14
N GLY A 106 29.81 -17.35 -0.98
CA GLY A 106 28.75 -18.35 -1.07
C GLY A 106 29.27 -19.73 -1.44
N LEU A 107 30.16 -19.82 -2.44
CA LEU A 107 30.84 -21.06 -2.82
C LEU A 107 31.72 -21.60 -1.70
N GLY A 108 32.52 -20.74 -1.07
CA GLY A 108 33.39 -21.11 0.05
C GLY A 108 32.60 -21.70 1.22
N TYR A 109 31.53 -21.01 1.64
CA TYR A 109 30.65 -21.51 2.70
C TYR A 109 29.92 -22.78 2.29
N SER A 110 29.48 -22.91 1.03
CA SER A 110 28.81 -24.12 0.56
C SER A 110 29.73 -25.34 0.60
N ILE A 111 30.97 -25.20 0.09
CA ILE A 111 31.97 -26.27 0.12
C ILE A 111 32.31 -26.64 1.56
N TRP A 112 32.57 -25.63 2.41
CA TRP A 112 32.86 -25.84 3.83
C TRP A 112 31.70 -26.53 4.56
N PHE A 113 30.46 -26.12 4.29
CA PHE A 113 29.26 -26.68 4.91
C PHE A 113 29.06 -28.14 4.51
N VAL A 114 29.20 -28.46 3.22
CA VAL A 114 29.12 -29.85 2.74
C VAL A 114 30.18 -30.71 3.42
N TYR A 115 31.42 -30.24 3.44
CA TYR A 115 32.52 -30.96 4.08
C TYR A 115 32.28 -31.19 5.58
N ARG A 116 31.87 -30.14 6.31
CA ARG A 116 31.71 -30.15 7.77
C ARG A 116 30.47 -30.91 8.23
N TYR A 117 29.36 -30.85 7.50
CA TYR A 117 28.06 -31.33 7.99
C TYR A 117 27.48 -32.50 7.19
N LEU A 118 27.78 -32.60 5.88
CA LEU A 118 27.10 -33.58 5.02
C LEU A 118 27.89 -34.87 4.81
N LEU A 119 29.23 -34.86 4.83
CA LEU A 119 30.02 -36.07 4.51
C LEU A 119 29.92 -37.16 5.59
N LYS A 120 29.97 -36.78 6.87
CA LYS A 120 30.01 -37.74 7.99
C LYS A 120 28.61 -37.98 8.58
N ALA A 121 28.27 -39.25 8.81
CA ALA A 121 26.96 -39.63 9.34
C ALA A 121 26.65 -38.99 10.71
N SER A 122 27.63 -38.92 11.60
CA SER A 122 27.49 -38.26 12.91
C SER A 122 27.11 -36.78 12.77
N ASN A 123 27.71 -36.08 11.80
CA ASN A 123 27.53 -34.65 11.62
C ASN A 123 26.18 -34.34 10.95
N ARG A 124 25.70 -35.22 10.07
CA ARG A 124 24.33 -35.15 9.54
C ARG A 124 23.28 -35.33 10.64
N GLN A 125 23.53 -36.25 11.57
CA GLN A 125 22.65 -36.49 12.71
C GLN A 125 22.60 -35.28 13.65
N GLU A 126 23.77 -34.71 13.98
CA GLU A 126 23.90 -33.47 14.76
C GLU A 126 23.13 -32.32 14.11
N LEU A 127 23.37 -32.06 12.82
CA LEU A 127 22.68 -31.01 12.05
C LEU A 127 21.16 -31.20 12.05
N GLY A 128 20.67 -32.43 11.87
CA GLY A 128 19.23 -32.73 11.90
C GLY A 128 18.61 -32.51 13.28
N GLN A 129 19.33 -32.82 14.36
CA GLN A 129 18.87 -32.54 15.73
C GLN A 129 18.81 -31.05 16.01
N GLU A 130 19.84 -30.29 15.63
CA GLU A 130 19.86 -28.83 15.76
C GLU A 130 18.76 -28.17 14.92
N PHE A 131 18.56 -28.62 13.68
CA PHE A 131 17.50 -28.12 12.81
C PHE A 131 16.11 -28.36 13.43
N ASN A 132 15.88 -29.54 14.00
CA ASN A 132 14.61 -29.83 14.69
C ASN A 132 14.41 -28.94 15.91
N LYS A 133 15.45 -28.72 16.73
CA LYS A 133 15.40 -27.80 17.87
C LYS A 133 15.06 -26.37 17.44
N LEU A 134 15.70 -25.88 16.38
CA LEU A 134 15.43 -24.54 15.84
C LEU A 134 14.00 -24.43 15.32
N LYS A 135 13.56 -25.41 14.52
CA LYS A 135 12.19 -25.49 14.02
C LYS A 135 11.19 -25.42 15.16
N ASP A 136 11.41 -26.19 16.22
CA ASP A 136 10.52 -26.25 17.39
C ASP A 136 10.49 -24.94 18.16
N GLN A 137 11.62 -24.22 18.26
CA GLN A 137 11.65 -22.87 18.83
C GLN A 137 10.85 -21.86 17.99
N VAL A 138 11.02 -21.87 16.66
CA VAL A 138 10.38 -20.90 15.77
C VAL A 138 8.85 -21.05 15.73
N ILE A 139 8.36 -22.27 15.79
CA ILE A 139 6.91 -22.57 15.76
C ILE A 139 6.28 -22.71 17.16
N GLY A 140 7.06 -22.55 18.23
CA GLY A 140 6.58 -22.63 19.60
C GLY A 140 6.27 -24.06 20.10
N ARG A 141 6.82 -25.10 19.48
CA ARG A 141 6.78 -26.50 19.97
C ARG A 141 7.88 -26.76 21.01
N VAL A 142 8.13 -25.82 21.92
CA VAL A 142 9.06 -26.04 23.03
C VAL A 142 8.43 -27.04 23.98
N SER A 143 8.77 -28.32 23.84
CA SER A 143 8.44 -29.33 24.84
C SER A 143 9.17 -28.95 26.13
N GLN A 144 8.41 -28.77 27.21
CA GLN A 144 8.93 -29.02 28.55
C GLN A 144 9.32 -30.50 28.68
#